data_AF-A0A966Q3E9-F1
#
_entry.id   AF-A0A966Q3E9-F1
#
_cell.length_a   1.000
_cell.length_b   1.000
_cell.length_c   1.000
_cell.angle_alpha   90.00
_cell.angle_beta   90.00
_cell.angle_gamma   90.00
#
_symmetry.space_group_name_H-M   'P 1'
#
loop_
_entity.id
_entity.type
_entity.pdbx_description
1 polymer ?
#
loop_
_entity_poly.entity_id
_entity_poly.type
_entity_poly.pdbx_seq_one_letter_code
_entity_poly.pdbx_strand_id
1 'polypeptide(L)'
;MHQHVVKNCGLDVLAHELAESSDLRGVSVSFHEGRIDYATTGQGQGERSAVGLAEAVRSLGGESVCRWTPPDSRCGKCGRLLEGKWEEGVLLRREGEKIVLERESCPTAPKFWLWKMLSGVKLEVRQLPSVVGAGKKW
;
A
#
# COMPACT_ATOMS: atom_id res chain seq x y z
N MET A 1 -0.94 -25.75 13.04
CA MET A 1 -2.11 -25.34 12.23
C MET A 1 -1.78 -23.99 11.60
N HIS A 2 -1.23 -23.98 10.39
CA HIS A 2 -0.97 -22.74 9.65
C HIS A 2 -2.28 -22.28 9.04
N GLN A 3 -2.93 -21.36 9.74
CA GLN A 3 -4.16 -20.71 9.33
C GLN A 3 -3.84 -19.88 8.07
N HIS A 4 -4.22 -20.38 6.90
CA HIS A 4 -4.31 -19.58 5.67
C HIS A 4 -5.46 -18.56 5.85
N VAL A 5 -5.17 -17.45 6.53
CA VAL A 5 -6.16 -16.45 6.92
C VAL A 5 -6.12 -15.26 5.96
N VAL A 6 -7.16 -15.21 5.12
CA VAL A 6 -7.61 -14.13 4.23
C VAL A 6 -6.73 -13.86 3.01
N LYS A 7 -7.02 -14.57 1.90
CA LYS A 7 -6.50 -14.29 0.54
C LYS A 7 -7.12 -13.06 -0.17
N ASN A 8 -7.77 -12.12 0.54
CA ASN A 8 -8.63 -11.11 -0.09
C ASN A 8 -8.52 -9.70 0.55
N CYS A 9 -7.33 -9.27 1.00
CA CYS A 9 -7.08 -7.85 1.32
C CYS A 9 -6.33 -7.20 0.15
N GLY A 10 -6.73 -6.00 -0.27
CA GLY A 10 -6.02 -5.26 -1.33
C GLY A 10 -4.52 -5.04 -1.08
N LEU A 11 -4.06 -5.07 0.17
CA LEU A 11 -2.64 -5.03 0.54
C LEU A 11 -1.89 -6.32 0.20
N ASP A 12 -2.57 -7.48 0.23
CA ASP A 12 -1.96 -8.74 -0.18
C ASP A 12 -1.74 -8.76 -1.70
N VAL A 13 -2.69 -8.21 -2.47
CA VAL A 13 -2.53 -8.02 -3.92
C VAL A 13 -1.43 -7.02 -4.22
N LEU A 14 -1.40 -5.88 -3.51
CA LEU A 14 -0.29 -4.92 -3.64
C LEU A 14 1.07 -5.56 -3.36
N ALA A 15 1.17 -6.36 -2.30
CA ALA A 15 2.41 -7.03 -1.95
C ALA A 15 2.81 -8.07 -3.00
N HIS A 16 1.86 -8.86 -3.50
CA HIS A 16 2.11 -9.85 -4.55
C HIS A 16 2.58 -9.19 -5.85
N GLU A 17 1.83 -8.22 -6.36
CA GLU A 17 2.19 -7.48 -7.59
C GLU A 17 3.54 -6.75 -7.45
N LEU A 18 3.82 -6.20 -6.26
CA LEU A 18 5.11 -5.56 -5.98
C LEU A 18 6.26 -6.59 -5.95
N ALA A 19 6.04 -7.78 -5.40
CA ALA A 19 7.05 -8.83 -5.34
C ALA A 19 7.41 -9.36 -6.74
N GLU A 20 6.39 -9.53 -7.59
CA GLU A 20 6.53 -9.99 -8.98
C GLU A 20 7.09 -8.92 -9.92
N SER A 21 6.99 -7.64 -9.55
CA SER A 21 7.51 -6.55 -10.38
C SER A 21 9.04 -6.52 -10.43
N SER A 22 9.60 -6.52 -11.63
CA SER A 22 11.05 -6.32 -11.86
C SER A 22 11.50 -4.87 -11.65
N ASP A 23 10.60 -3.92 -11.90
CA ASP A 23 10.93 -2.49 -12.04
C ASP A 23 10.62 -1.69 -10.78
N LEU A 24 9.69 -2.19 -9.96
CA LEU A 24 9.25 -1.55 -8.74
C LEU A 24 10.05 -2.04 -7.52
N ARG A 25 10.28 -1.09 -6.62
CA ARG A 25 10.96 -1.30 -5.33
C ARG A 25 10.08 -0.96 -4.15
N GLY A 26 9.10 -0.10 -4.36
CA GLY A 26 8.07 0.16 -3.37
C GLY A 26 6.84 0.79 -3.98
N VAL A 27 5.76 0.73 -3.22
CA VAL A 27 4.52 1.44 -3.47
C VAL A 27 4.03 2.05 -2.16
N SER A 28 3.50 3.25 -2.23
CA SER A 28 2.91 3.97 -1.11
C SER A 28 1.48 4.33 -1.47
N VAL A 29 0.56 4.05 -0.57
CA VAL A 29 -0.87 4.32 -0.73
C VAL A 29 -1.32 5.32 0.33
N SER A 30 -1.77 6.48 -0.13
CA SER A 30 -2.41 7.51 0.68
C SER A 30 -3.92 7.36 0.54
N PHE A 31 -4.57 6.83 1.58
CA PHE A 31 -6.01 6.57 1.56
C PHE A 31 -6.83 7.85 1.70
N HIS A 32 -6.32 8.87 2.41
CA HIS A 32 -6.99 10.17 2.49
C HIS A 32 -6.97 10.91 1.15
N GLU A 33 -5.83 10.88 0.44
CA GLU A 33 -5.66 11.59 -0.84
C GLU A 33 -6.16 10.77 -2.05
N GLY A 34 -6.44 9.48 -1.88
CA GLY A 34 -6.75 8.58 -2.99
C GLY A 34 -5.59 8.44 -3.98
N ARG A 35 -4.35 8.46 -3.46
CA ARG A 35 -3.12 8.58 -4.24
C ARG A 35 -2.22 7.36 -4.07
N ILE A 36 -1.62 6.93 -5.18
CA ILE A 36 -0.56 5.92 -5.21
C ILE A 36 0.74 6.57 -5.65
N ASP A 37 1.79 6.34 -4.87
CA ASP A 37 3.18 6.66 -5.20
C ASP A 37 3.93 5.35 -5.44
N TYR A 38 4.89 5.35 -6.36
CA TYR A 38 5.72 4.19 -6.64
C TYR A 38 7.21 4.56 -6.60
N ALA A 39 8.04 3.59 -6.27
CA ALA A 39 9.48 3.71 -6.17
C ALA A 39 10.17 2.74 -7.13
N THR A 40 11.22 3.20 -7.81
CA THR A 40 12.03 2.39 -8.74
C THR A 40 13.52 2.54 -8.45
N THR A 41 14.34 1.66 -9.03
CA THR A 41 15.82 1.74 -9.01
C THR A 41 16.40 2.83 -9.91
N GLY A 42 15.66 3.31 -10.91
CA GLY A 42 16.19 4.20 -11.95
C GLY A 42 15.14 5.09 -12.59
N GLN A 43 15.61 6.17 -13.22
CA GLN A 43 14.73 7.12 -13.92
C GLN A 43 14.08 6.47 -15.16
N GLY A 44 12.79 6.75 -15.36
CA GLY A 44 12.05 6.36 -16.58
C GLY A 44 11.50 4.92 -16.59
N GLN A 45 11.64 4.17 -15.50
CA GLN A 45 11.14 2.79 -15.39
C GLN A 45 9.89 2.70 -14.50
N GLY A 46 9.18 1.57 -14.59
CA GLY A 46 8.16 1.15 -13.62
C GLY A 46 6.79 1.82 -13.73
N GLU A 47 6.60 2.87 -14.54
CA GLU A 47 5.28 3.51 -14.65
C GLU A 47 4.20 2.55 -15.15
N ARG A 48 4.48 1.76 -16.21
CA ARG A 48 3.53 0.74 -16.69
C ARG A 48 3.21 -0.31 -15.63
N SER A 49 4.22 -0.76 -14.88
CA SER A 49 4.02 -1.70 -13.77
C SER A 49 3.20 -1.08 -12.64
N ALA A 50 3.44 0.19 -12.33
CA ALA A 50 2.67 0.93 -11.32
C ALA A 50 1.22 1.13 -11.75
N VAL A 51 0.95 1.39 -13.03
CA VAL A 51 -0.40 1.43 -13.60
C VAL A 51 -1.07 0.06 -13.45
N GLY A 52 -0.42 -1.02 -13.90
CA GLY A 52 -0.97 -2.39 -13.81
C GLY A 52 -1.28 -2.80 -12.36
N LEU A 53 -0.38 -2.48 -11.43
CA LEU A 53 -0.60 -2.70 -9.99
C LEU A 53 -1.78 -1.88 -9.45
N ALA A 54 -1.90 -0.62 -9.85
CA ALA A 54 -3.02 0.22 -9.43
C ALA A 54 -4.35 -0.29 -10.01
N GLU A 55 -4.36 -0.78 -11.26
CA GLU A 55 -5.52 -1.41 -11.88
C GLU A 55 -5.89 -2.73 -11.20
N ALA A 56 -4.91 -3.57 -10.84
CA ALA A 56 -5.14 -4.79 -10.08
C ALA A 56 -5.86 -4.48 -8.77
N VAL A 57 -5.41 -3.47 -8.02
CA VAL A 57 -6.07 -3.02 -6.79
C VAL A 57 -7.47 -2.46 -7.04
N ARG A 58 -7.67 -1.69 -8.11
CA ARG A 58 -9.00 -1.16 -8.48
C ARG A 58 -9.97 -2.27 -8.92
N SER A 59 -9.46 -3.34 -9.52
CA SER A 59 -10.26 -4.49 -9.95
C SER A 59 -10.76 -5.33 -8.78
N LEU A 60 -10.13 -5.19 -7.61
CA LEU A 60 -10.65 -5.75 -6.37
C LEU A 60 -11.96 -5.02 -6.04
N GLY A 61 -13.08 -5.74 -6.17
CA GLY A 61 -14.39 -5.22 -5.82
C GLY A 61 -14.38 -4.59 -4.42
N GLY A 62 -15.29 -3.64 -4.15
CA GLY A 62 -15.26 -2.83 -2.92
C GLY A 62 -15.28 -3.63 -1.61
N GLU A 63 -15.69 -4.90 -1.64
CA GLU A 63 -15.63 -5.81 -0.49
C GLU A 63 -14.22 -6.35 -0.22
N SER A 64 -13.31 -6.35 -1.20
CA SER A 64 -11.94 -6.89 -1.17
C SER A 64 -10.88 -5.84 -0.79
N VAL A 65 -11.22 -4.56 -0.82
CA VAL A 65 -10.30 -3.46 -0.50
C VAL A 65 -10.02 -3.45 1.01
N CYS A 66 -8.75 -3.33 1.41
CA CYS A 66 -8.40 -3.19 2.82
C CYS A 66 -9.04 -1.90 3.37
N ARG A 67 -9.81 -2.02 4.44
CA ARG A 67 -10.37 -0.88 5.15
C ARG A 67 -9.41 -0.47 6.26
N TRP A 68 -8.49 0.42 5.95
CA TRP A 68 -7.62 1.03 6.95
C TRP A 68 -8.10 2.44 7.27
N THR A 69 -8.31 2.72 8.54
CA THR A 69 -8.61 4.06 9.06
C THR A 69 -7.40 4.48 9.89
N PRO A 70 -6.57 5.42 9.41
CA PRO A 70 -5.50 5.97 10.23
C PRO A 70 -6.07 6.54 11.55
N PRO A 71 -5.36 6.43 12.69
CA PRO A 71 -4.00 5.90 12.85
C PRO A 71 -3.94 4.40 13.20
N ASP A 72 -5.01 3.63 13.01
CA ASP A 72 -5.09 2.25 13.50
C ASP A 72 -3.89 1.40 13.04
N SER A 73 -3.39 0.54 13.92
CA SER A 73 -2.29 -0.36 13.57
C SER A 73 -2.77 -1.63 12.88
N ARG A 74 -4.08 -1.83 12.73
CA ARG A 74 -4.67 -3.03 12.15
C ARG A 74 -5.60 -2.68 11.01
N CYS A 75 -5.70 -3.59 10.04
CA CYS A 75 -6.73 -3.51 9.02
C CYS A 75 -8.11 -3.74 9.65
N GLY A 76 -9.04 -2.80 9.47
CA GLY A 76 -10.42 -2.91 9.97
C GLY A 76 -11.24 -4.03 9.32
N LYS A 77 -10.75 -4.61 8.22
CA LYS A 77 -11.39 -5.75 7.55
C LYS A 77 -10.89 -7.11 8.06
N CYS A 78 -9.58 -7.33 8.11
CA CYS A 78 -9.00 -8.63 8.44
C CYS A 78 -8.28 -8.68 9.81
N GLY A 79 -8.17 -7.56 10.52
CA GLY A 79 -7.50 -7.48 11.82
C GLY A 79 -5.98 -7.62 11.78
N ARG A 80 -5.37 -7.82 10.60
CA ARG A 80 -3.92 -7.98 10.42
C ARG A 80 -3.18 -6.71 10.84
N LEU A 81 -2.07 -6.87 11.56
CA LEU A 81 -1.18 -5.78 11.93
C LEU A 81 -0.54 -5.20 10.66
N LEU A 82 -0.67 -3.89 10.46
CA LEU A 82 -0.16 -3.13 9.33
C LEU A 82 1.26 -2.63 9.63
N GLU A 83 2.17 -3.57 9.88
CA GLU A 83 3.58 -3.29 10.13
C GLU A 83 4.44 -4.56 9.99
N GLY A 84 5.69 -4.40 9.57
CA GLY A 84 6.71 -5.44 9.57
C GLY A 84 6.78 -6.24 8.27
N LYS A 85 7.31 -7.46 8.37
CA LYS A 85 7.40 -8.38 7.22
C LYS A 85 6.01 -8.76 6.75
N TRP A 86 5.75 -8.48 5.49
CA TRP A 86 4.60 -8.95 4.75
C TRP A 86 4.97 -10.21 3.94
N GLU A 87 3.98 -10.76 3.24
CA GLU A 87 4.16 -11.88 2.30
C GLU A 87 5.25 -11.55 1.25
N GLU A 88 5.85 -12.60 0.65
CA GLU A 88 6.72 -12.50 -0.53
C GLU A 88 7.95 -11.57 -0.40
N GLY A 89 8.50 -11.42 0.81
CA GLY A 89 9.69 -10.60 1.04
C GLY A 89 9.43 -9.09 0.89
N VAL A 90 8.18 -8.66 1.03
CA VAL A 90 7.79 -7.26 1.10
C VAL A 90 7.74 -6.82 2.56
N LEU A 91 8.20 -5.62 2.86
CA LEU A 91 8.08 -4.95 4.14
C LEU A 91 6.96 -3.92 4.06
N LEU A 92 6.05 -3.96 5.02
CA LEU A 92 4.98 -2.99 5.17
C LEU A 92 5.29 -2.08 6.36
N ARG A 93 5.16 -0.77 6.16
CA ARG A 93 5.25 0.22 7.23
C ARG A 93 4.20 1.31 7.07
N ARG A 94 3.82 1.91 8.20
CA ARG A 94 2.94 3.08 8.25
C ARG A 94 3.80 4.34 8.31
N GLU A 95 3.51 5.31 7.46
CA GLU A 95 4.09 6.65 7.51
C GLU A 95 2.96 7.68 7.58
N GLY A 96 2.60 8.09 8.80
CA GLY A 96 1.46 8.95 9.04
C GLY A 96 0.15 8.31 8.55
N GLU A 97 -0.46 8.91 7.53
CA GLU A 97 -1.71 8.44 6.90
C GLU A 97 -1.48 7.58 5.65
N LYS A 98 -0.23 7.13 5.43
CA LYS A 98 0.17 6.32 4.29
C LYS A 98 0.58 4.91 4.72
N ILE A 99 0.25 3.94 3.89
CA ILE A 99 0.89 2.61 3.94
C ILE A 99 1.96 2.56 2.87
N VAL A 100 3.16 2.18 3.28
CA VAL A 100 4.31 2.01 2.40
C VAL A 100 4.64 0.52 2.38
N LEU A 101 4.61 -0.07 1.20
CA LEU A 101 5.13 -1.41 0.94
C LEU A 101 6.44 -1.28 0.15
N GLU A 102 7.49 -1.93 0.62
CA GLU A 102 8.79 -1.92 -0.03
C GLU A 102 9.33 -3.33 -0.11
N ARG A 103 9.99 -3.69 -1.20
CA ARG A 103 10.71 -4.96 -1.26
C ARG A 103 11.83 -4.94 -0.25
N GLU A 104 12.01 -6.04 0.49
CA GLU A 104 13.15 -6.22 1.38
C GLU A 104 14.42 -6.06 0.55
N SER A 105 15.12 -4.96 0.78
CA SER A 105 16.42 -4.69 0.20
C SER A 105 17.48 -5.05 1.22
N CYS A 106 18.63 -5.57 0.77
CA CYS A 106 19.77 -5.85 1.64
C CYS A 106 20.01 -4.66 2.57
N PRO A 107 20.18 -4.87 3.89
CA PRO A 107 20.32 -3.77 4.85
C PRO A 107 21.53 -2.86 4.57
N THR A 108 22.50 -3.35 3.79
CA THR A 108 23.69 -2.61 3.32
C THR A 108 23.48 -1.92 1.98
N ALA A 109 22.39 -2.19 1.27
CA ALA A 109 22.05 -1.52 0.02
C ALA A 109 21.59 -0.09 0.34
N PRO A 110 22.21 0.93 -0.26
CA PRO A 110 21.75 2.30 -0.08
C PRO A 110 20.31 2.47 -0.60
N LYS A 111 19.42 3.02 0.23
CA LYS A 111 18.01 3.23 -0.12
C LYS A 111 17.84 4.52 -0.93
N PHE A 112 18.30 4.52 -2.17
CA PHE A 112 18.10 5.66 -3.09
C PHE A 112 16.88 5.40 -4.00
N TRP A 113 15.69 5.32 -3.42
CA TRP A 113 14.48 5.15 -4.22
C TRP A 113 13.98 6.49 -4.73
N LEU A 114 13.77 6.57 -6.04
CA LEU A 114 13.09 7.70 -6.65
C LEU A 114 11.58 7.48 -6.55
N TRP A 115 10.96 8.06 -5.54
CA TRP A 115 9.51 8.06 -5.39
C TRP A 115 8.88 9.00 -6.42
N LYS A 116 7.91 8.47 -7.16
CA LYS A 116 7.13 9.21 -8.15
C LYS A 116 5.64 9.02 -7.89
N MET A 117 4.88 10.08 -8.12
CA MET A 117 3.42 10.01 -8.10
C MET A 117 2.93 9.30 -9.36
N LEU A 118 1.99 8.37 -9.21
CA LEU A 118 1.30 7.77 -10.35
C LEU A 118 0.26 8.77 -10.89
N SER A 119 0.47 9.25 -12.11
CA SER A 119 -0.42 10.22 -12.76
C SER A 119 -1.60 9.50 -13.42
N GLY A 120 -2.81 10.05 -13.32
CA GLY A 120 -3.98 9.54 -14.07
C GLY A 120 -4.70 8.33 -13.48
N VAL A 121 -4.20 7.73 -12.39
CA VAL A 121 -4.90 6.69 -11.63
C VAL A 121 -5.25 7.21 -10.25
N LYS A 122 -6.52 7.51 -10.02
CA LYS A 122 -7.04 7.89 -8.70
C LYS A 122 -7.63 6.66 -8.02
N LEU A 123 -7.22 6.40 -6.79
CA LEU A 123 -7.97 5.49 -5.93
C LEU A 123 -9.22 6.22 -5.47
N GLU A 124 -10.38 5.81 -5.98
CA GLU A 124 -11.65 6.22 -5.40
C GLU A 124 -11.84 5.49 -4.07
N VAL A 125 -11.37 6.10 -2.99
CA VAL A 125 -11.69 5.64 -1.65
C VAL A 125 -13.18 5.89 -1.44
N ARG A 126 -13.98 4.82 -1.49
CA ARG A 126 -15.39 4.89 -1.09
C ARG A 126 -15.45 5.24 0.38
N GLN A 127 -15.69 6.53 0.63
CA GLN A 127 -15.86 7.21 1.91
C GLN A 127 -15.37 6.42 3.12
N LEU A 128 -14.13 6.71 3.55
CA LEU A 128 -13.85 6.67 4.97
C LEU A 128 -14.80 7.69 5.63
N PRO A 129 -15.47 7.39 6.75
CA PRO A 129 -16.17 8.41 7.49
C PRO A 129 -15.16 9.52 7.79
N SER A 130 -15.42 10.72 7.29
CA SER A 130 -14.56 11.88 7.54
C SER A 130 -14.35 11.99 9.04
N VAL A 131 -13.12 11.79 9.51
CA VAL A 131 -12.72 12.23 10.86
C VAL A 131 -12.64 13.74 10.82
N VAL A 132 -13.81 14.38 10.86
CA VAL A 132 -13.93 15.80 11.12
C VAL A 132 -13.53 16.03 12.57
N GLY A 133 -12.35 16.63 12.74
CA GLY A 133 -12.14 17.61 13.79
C GLY A 133 -11.87 17.06 15.18
N ALA A 134 -10.58 16.99 15.49
CA ALA A 134 -10.08 17.30 16.82
C ALA A 134 -10.75 18.58 17.36
N GLY A 135 -11.21 18.53 18.62
CA GLY A 135 -11.40 19.71 19.45
C GLY A 135 -12.82 19.96 19.96
N LYS A 136 -13.16 19.34 21.09
CA LYS A 136 -13.64 20.10 22.26
C LYS A 136 -13.17 19.40 23.53
N LYS A 137 -12.47 20.19 24.35
CA LYS A 137 -12.01 19.87 25.68
C LYS A 137 -13.22 19.79 26.62
N TRP A 138 -13.18 18.78 27.50
CA TRP A 138 -13.72 18.71 28.88
C TRP A 138 -15.15 19.20 29.10
#